data_AF-A0A926NE42-F1
#
_entry.id   AF-A0A926NE42-F1
#
_cell.length_a   1.000
_cell.length_b   1.000
_cell.length_c   1.000
_cell.angle_alpha   90.00
_cell.angle_beta   90.00
_cell.angle_gamma   90.00
#
_symmetry.space_group_name_H-M   'P 1'
#
loop_
_entity.id
_entity.type
_entity.pdbx_description
1 polymer ?
#
loop_
_entity_poly.entity_id
_entity_poly.type
_entity_poly.pdbx_seq_one_letter_code
_entity_poly.pdbx_strand_id
1 'polypeptide(L)'
;MEKVGRKYIQVSFGGFQTYKYYKDSLEQVSDYAADFYLYLSKQEILDEQEISNLVSEIRSKFDRWGSVNLTLDQLRRISKIISE
;
A
#
# COMPACT_ATOMS: atom_id res chain seq x y z
N MET A 1 5.60 -2.59 17.22
CA MET A 1 5.42 -4.04 17.05
C MET A 1 5.61 -4.68 18.41
N GLU A 2 4.62 -5.43 18.90
CA GLU A 2 4.60 -5.85 20.30
C GLU A 2 5.01 -7.33 20.46
N LYS A 3 4.61 -8.18 19.51
CA LYS A 3 4.95 -9.61 19.54
C LYS A 3 4.92 -10.24 18.14
N VAL A 4 5.92 -11.06 17.85
CA VAL A 4 5.98 -11.88 16.62
C VAL A 4 5.83 -13.35 17.00
N GLY A 5 4.70 -13.94 16.63
CA GLY A 5 4.43 -15.36 16.82
C GLY A 5 4.74 -16.19 15.57
N ARG A 6 4.48 -17.51 15.66
CA ARG A 6 4.69 -18.43 14.52
C ARG A 6 3.73 -18.16 13.35
N LYS A 7 2.46 -17.83 13.66
CA LYS A 7 1.39 -17.60 12.68
C LYS A 7 0.99 -16.12 12.55
N TYR A 8 1.20 -15.33 13.60
CA TYR A 8 0.62 -14.00 13.71
C TYR A 8 1.63 -12.95 14.20
N ILE A 9 1.45 -11.73 13.73
CA ILE A 9 2.11 -10.53 14.23
C ILE A 9 1.10 -9.72 15.04
N GLN A 10 1.48 -9.23 16.21
CA GLN A 10 0.68 -8.36 17.06
C GLN A 10 1.24 -6.94 17.08
N VAL A 11 0.38 -5.97 16.79
CA VAL A 11 0.73 -4.55 16.74
C VAL A 11 -0.25 -3.77 17.62
N SER A 12 0.29 -3.09 18.63
CA SER A 12 -0.46 -2.12 19.42
C SER A 12 -0.49 -0.77 18.71
N PHE A 13 -1.69 -0.22 18.55
CA PHE A 13 -1.97 1.08 17.97
C PHE A 13 -2.43 2.03 19.09
N GLY A 14 -1.67 3.11 19.28
CA GLY A 14 -1.96 4.11 20.32
C GLY A 14 -1.90 3.60 21.77
N GLY A 15 -1.40 2.39 22.02
CA GLY A 15 -1.28 1.80 23.37
C GLY A 15 -2.58 1.20 23.93
N PHE A 16 -3.72 1.32 23.24
CA PHE A 16 -5.02 0.87 23.73
C PHE A 16 -5.63 -0.27 22.91
N GLN A 17 -5.30 -0.37 21.62
CA GLN A 17 -5.84 -1.38 20.72
C GLN A 17 -4.72 -2.24 20.16
N THR A 18 -4.88 -3.57 20.23
CA THR A 18 -3.93 -4.52 19.64
C THR A 18 -4.58 -5.25 18.49
N TYR A 19 -3.99 -5.10 17.31
CA TYR A 19 -4.40 -5.80 16.10
C TYR A 19 -3.50 -7.01 15.84
N LYS A 20 -4.09 -8.06 15.27
CA LYS A 20 -3.38 -9.26 14.83
C LYS A 20 -3.35 -9.25 13.31
N TYR A 21 -2.21 -9.64 12.75
CA TYR A 21 -2.00 -9.79 11.31
C TYR A 21 -1.43 -11.18 11.04
N TYR A 22 -1.77 -11.77 9.90
CA TYR A 22 -1.12 -13.00 9.44
C TYR A 22 0.34 -12.70 9.13
N LYS A 23 1.25 -13.56 9.60
CA LYS A 23 2.68 -13.33 9.40
C LYS A 23 3.07 -13.33 7.92
N ASP A 24 2.44 -14.20 7.14
CA ASP A 24 2.82 -14.45 5.75
C ASP A 24 2.12 -13.49 4.77
N SER A 25 0.83 -13.19 4.97
CA SER A 25 0.08 -12.28 4.09
C SER A 25 0.02 -10.84 4.59
N LEU A 26 0.37 -10.57 5.85
CA LEU A 26 0.29 -9.25 6.50
C LEU A 26 -1.13 -8.65 6.55
N GLU A 27 -2.14 -9.39 6.13
CA GLU A 27 -3.55 -9.01 6.26
C GLU A 27 -3.99 -9.08 7.73
N GLN A 28 -4.86 -8.15 8.12
CA GLN A 28 -5.48 -8.18 9.44
C GLN A 28 -6.29 -9.47 9.64
N VAL A 29 -6.10 -10.09 10.79
CA VAL A 29 -6.97 -11.16 11.28
C VAL A 29 -8.27 -10.52 11.75
N SER A 30 -9.34 -10.77 11.00
CA SER A 30 -10.71 -10.33 11.29
C SER A 30 -11.68 -11.48 11.02
N ASP A 31 -12.78 -11.53 11.74
CA ASP A 31 -13.91 -12.42 11.42
C ASP A 31 -14.75 -11.87 10.23
N TYR A 32 -14.41 -10.67 9.76
CA TYR A 32 -15.00 -9.98 8.61
C TYR A 32 -13.91 -9.70 7.55
N ALA A 33 -14.23 -8.86 6.56
CA ALA A 33 -13.21 -8.31 5.66
C ALA A 33 -12.12 -7.58 6.47
N ALA A 34 -10.88 -7.67 6.02
CA ALA A 34 -9.77 -6.96 6.64
C ALA A 34 -9.91 -5.45 6.38
N ASP A 35 -9.90 -4.65 7.45
CA ASP A 35 -9.89 -3.19 7.36
C ASP A 35 -8.46 -2.65 7.18
N PHE A 36 -7.46 -3.42 7.64
CA PHE A 36 -6.07 -3.01 7.66
C PHE A 36 -5.13 -4.03 6.99
N TYR A 37 -4.11 -3.48 6.32
CA TYR A 37 -2.96 -4.23 5.83
C TYR A 37 -1.70 -3.74 6.55
N LEU A 38 -0.84 -4.67 6.97
CA LEU A 38 0.39 -4.33 7.68
C LEU A 38 1.54 -4.10 6.70
N TYR A 39 2.04 -2.88 6.64
CA TYR A 39 3.27 -2.53 5.93
C TYR A 39 4.47 -2.63 6.87
N LEU A 40 5.58 -3.19 6.39
CA LEU A 40 6.78 -3.38 7.20
C LEU A 40 7.69 -2.16 7.17
N SER A 41 7.56 -1.34 6.14
CA SER A 41 8.29 -0.10 5.99
C SER A 41 7.37 1.06 5.64
N LYS A 42 7.76 2.26 6.07
CA LYS A 42 7.09 3.49 5.64
C LYS A 42 7.23 3.70 4.12
N GLN A 43 8.32 3.22 3.53
CA GLN A 43 8.60 3.40 2.11
C GLN A 43 7.55 2.71 1.24
N GLU A 44 7.11 1.50 1.60
CA GLU A 44 6.06 0.77 0.86
C GLU A 44 4.76 1.59 0.76
N ILE A 45 4.35 2.25 1.86
CA ILE A 45 3.17 3.12 1.88
C ILE A 45 3.36 4.32 0.96
N LEU A 46 4.54 4.94 1.00
CA LEU A 46 4.86 6.09 0.17
C LEU A 46 4.89 5.72 -1.32
N ASP A 47 5.46 4.56 -1.65
CA ASP A 47 5.56 4.07 -3.01
C ASP A 47 4.16 3.76 -3.59
N GLU A 48 3.28 3.12 -2.82
CA GLU A 48 1.89 2.86 -3.26
C GLU A 48 1.09 4.16 -3.45
N GLN A 49 1.26 5.12 -2.53
CA GLN A 49 0.65 6.44 -2.66
C GLN A 49 1.16 7.17 -3.91
N GLU A 50 2.45 7.10 -4.19
CA GLU A 50 3.06 7.71 -5.37
C GLU A 50 2.57 7.06 -6.65
N ILE A 51 2.50 5.73 -6.72
CA ILE A 51 1.91 4.99 -7.85
C ILE A 51 0.47 5.47 -8.09
N SER A 52 -0.36 5.51 -7.03
CA SER A 52 -1.76 5.94 -7.13
C SER A 52 -1.88 7.37 -7.68
N ASN A 53 -1.06 8.30 -7.18
CA ASN A 53 -1.05 9.68 -7.62
C ASN A 53 -0.61 9.82 -9.09
N LEU A 54 0.50 9.18 -9.47
CA LEU A 54 1.02 9.23 -10.83
C LEU A 54 0.03 8.61 -11.83
N VAL A 55 -0.57 7.48 -11.48
CA VAL A 55 -1.60 6.85 -12.34
C VAL A 55 -2.81 7.77 -12.50
N SER A 56 -3.29 8.39 -11.43
CA SER A 56 -4.41 9.33 -11.49
C SER A 56 -4.10 10.53 -12.38
N GLU A 57 -2.92 11.13 -12.20
CA GLU A 57 -2.46 12.26 -13.01
C GLU A 57 -2.35 11.89 -14.49
N ILE A 58 -1.65 10.81 -14.81
CA ILE A 58 -1.49 10.33 -16.19
C ILE A 58 -2.86 10.06 -16.82
N ARG A 59 -3.76 9.37 -16.11
CA ARG A 59 -5.12 9.09 -16.60
C ARG A 59 -5.90 10.36 -16.87
N SER A 60 -5.81 11.36 -15.99
CA SER A 60 -6.48 12.65 -16.17
C SER A 60 -6.03 13.38 -17.45
N LYS A 61 -4.79 13.17 -17.89
CA LYS A 61 -4.24 13.79 -19.11
C LYS A 61 -4.63 13.07 -20.39
N PHE A 62 -4.86 11.76 -20.33
CA PHE A 62 -5.16 10.93 -21.49
C PHE A 62 -6.62 10.46 -21.58
N ASP A 63 -7.49 10.86 -20.64
CA ASP A 63 -8.89 10.45 -20.53
C ASP A 63 -9.08 8.92 -20.63
N ARG A 64 -8.18 8.17 -19.99
CA ARG A 64 -8.19 6.70 -20.02
C ARG A 64 -8.60 6.10 -18.69
N TRP A 65 -9.51 5.13 -18.78
CA TRP A 65 -9.95 4.27 -17.68
C TRP A 65 -9.34 2.88 -17.84
N GLY A 66 -9.08 2.19 -16.72
CA GLY A 66 -8.55 0.82 -16.72
C GLY A 66 -7.26 0.65 -15.92
N SER A 67 -6.94 -0.58 -15.51
CA SER A 67 -5.74 -0.88 -14.72
C SER A 67 -4.47 -0.66 -15.56
N VAL A 68 -3.47 -0.07 -14.92
CA VAL A 68 -2.16 0.17 -15.53
C VAL A 68 -1.16 -0.61 -14.70
N ASN A 69 -0.60 -1.67 -15.28
CA ASN A 69 0.38 -2.50 -14.61
C ASN A 69 1.79 -2.02 -14.97
N LEU A 70 2.18 -0.87 -14.41
CA LEU A 70 3.49 -0.26 -14.59
C LEU A 70 4.22 -0.14 -13.25
N THR A 71 5.53 -0.28 -13.29
CA THR A 71 6.39 -0.03 -12.13
C THR A 71 6.43 1.46 -11.79
N LEU A 72 6.76 1.80 -10.54
CA LEU A 72 6.89 3.18 -10.10
C LEU A 72 7.89 3.99 -10.96
N ASP A 73 9.03 3.39 -11.34
CA ASP A 73 10.04 4.04 -12.18
C ASP A 73 9.48 4.38 -13.58
N GLN A 74 8.71 3.47 -14.18
CA GLN A 74 8.04 3.72 -15.45
C GLN A 74 7.02 4.86 -15.35
N LEU A 75 6.23 4.90 -14.27
CA LEU A 75 5.26 5.98 -14.03
C LEU A 75 5.96 7.33 -13.85
N ARG A 76 7.08 7.38 -13.10
CA ARG A 76 7.90 8.59 -12.94
C ARG A 76 8.44 9.09 -14.29
N ARG A 77 8.94 8.20 -15.15
CA ARG A 77 9.42 8.57 -16.50
C ARG A 77 8.30 9.12 -17.37
N ILE A 78 7.13 8.49 -17.36
CA ILE A 78 5.98 8.95 -18.13
C ILE A 78 5.49 10.32 -17.64
N SER A 79 5.34 10.49 -16.33
CA SER A 79 4.96 11.79 -15.74
C SER A 79 5.94 12.88 -16.14
N LYS A 80 7.25 12.62 -16.08
CA LYS A 80 8.27 13.56 -16.53
C LYS A 80 8.09 13.98 -18.00
N ILE A 81 7.82 13.03 -18.90
CA ILE A 81 7.59 13.31 -20.34
C ILE A 81 6.33 14.17 -20.55
N ILE A 82 5.28 13.96 -19.75
CA ILE A 82 4.04 14.74 -19.86
C ILE A 82 4.23 16.19 -19.37
N SER A 83 5.12 16.40 -18.40
CA SER A 83 5.40 17.72 -17.82
C SER A 83 6.43 18.56 -18.58
N GLU A 84 7.13 17.99 -19.57
CA GLU A 84 8.01 18.73 -20.51
C GLU A 84 7.20 19.52 -21.55
#